data_AF-C7J8J2-F1
#
_entry.id   AF-C7J8J2-F1
#
_cell.length_a   1.000
_cell.length_b   1.000
_cell.length_c   1.000
_cell.angle_alpha   90.00
_cell.angle_beta   90.00
_cell.angle_gamma   90.00
#
_symmetry.space_group_name_H-M   'P 1'
#
loop_
_entity.id
_entity.type
_entity.pdbx_description
1 polymer ?
#
loop_
_entity_poly.entity_id
_entity_poly.type
_entity_poly.pdbx_seq_one_letter_code
_entity_poly.pdbx_strand_id
1 'polypeptide(L)'
;MPKLENMHISWCLLNQLPPGLASQARSLRILVVDNVKNLISIDGFCSVVQLHVSSNFKLERISDLPKMESLTVSRCPKLNILQRLPALQSMELNDQEMERLPDCLRDLPAKLRHLRITCNLDLLTLISRGKGTPEWEKIKHIQQVNACTDAEDDKTDKRFVFYKRDSDSTETNIEPSPSTSQVGVGAQ
;
A
#
# COMPACT_ATOMS: atom_id res chain seq x y z
N MET A 1 -29.22 -3.04 7.26
CA MET A 1 -28.63 -3.27 8.59
C MET A 1 -28.19 -1.91 9.17
N PRO A 2 -29.10 -1.17 9.84
CA PRO A 2 -28.90 0.27 10.09
C PRO A 2 -27.93 0.61 11.22
N LYS A 3 -27.47 -0.37 12.02
CA LYS A 3 -26.54 -0.14 13.14
C LYS A 3 -25.22 -0.90 13.01
N LEU A 4 -25.01 -1.62 11.91
CA LEU A 4 -23.79 -2.38 11.71
C LEU A 4 -22.65 -1.41 11.37
N GLU A 5 -21.72 -1.22 12.30
CA GLU A 5 -20.58 -0.29 12.14
C GLU A 5 -19.27 -1.00 11.77
N ASN A 6 -19.14 -2.27 12.15
CA ASN A 6 -17.93 -3.06 11.95
C ASN A 6 -18.30 -4.41 11.36
N MET A 7 -17.62 -4.82 10.30
CA MET A 7 -17.84 -6.13 9.67
C MET A 7 -16.52 -6.76 9.29
N HIS A 8 -16.40 -8.06 9.58
CA HIS A 8 -15.28 -8.88 9.18
C HIS A 8 -15.79 -10.01 8.29
N ILE A 9 -15.20 -10.14 7.10
CA ILE A 9 -15.47 -11.20 6.14
C ILE A 9 -14.16 -11.96 5.97
N SER A 10 -14.12 -13.19 6.44
CA SER A 10 -12.89 -13.97 6.46
C SER A 10 -13.10 -15.38 5.92
N TRP A 11 -12.09 -15.97 5.28
CA TRP A 11 -12.07 -17.39 4.88
C TRP A 11 -13.23 -17.80 3.96
N CYS A 12 -13.65 -16.90 3.07
CA CYS A 12 -14.78 -17.12 2.16
C CYS A 12 -14.31 -17.53 0.75
N LEU A 13 -15.16 -18.25 0.02
CA LEU A 13 -14.94 -18.62 -1.39
C LEU A 13 -15.64 -17.69 -2.39
N LEU A 14 -16.14 -16.55 -1.91
CA LEU A 14 -16.93 -15.59 -2.68
C LEU A 14 -16.09 -14.97 -3.81
N ASN A 15 -16.70 -14.83 -4.98
CA ASN A 15 -16.12 -14.08 -6.11
C ASN A 15 -16.35 -12.57 -5.98
N GLN A 16 -17.44 -12.19 -5.31
CA GLN A 16 -17.87 -10.82 -5.07
C GLN A 16 -18.50 -10.74 -3.67
N LEU A 17 -18.37 -9.58 -3.03
CA LEU A 17 -19.12 -9.30 -1.81
C LEU A 17 -20.62 -9.22 -2.15
N PRO A 18 -21.53 -9.60 -1.23
CA PRO A 18 -22.97 -9.55 -1.51
C PRO A 18 -23.41 -8.13 -1.92
N PRO A 19 -24.08 -7.92 -3.07
CA PRO A 19 -24.47 -6.58 -3.53
C PRO A 19 -25.39 -5.84 -2.55
N GLY A 20 -26.22 -6.60 -1.82
CA GLY A 20 -27.06 -6.09 -0.75
C GLY A 20 -26.25 -5.50 0.42
N LEU A 21 -25.01 -5.93 0.63
CA LEU A 21 -24.19 -5.46 1.74
C LEU A 21 -23.80 -4.00 1.57
N ALA A 22 -23.22 -3.64 0.42
CA ALA A 22 -22.81 -2.27 0.12
C ALA A 22 -24.00 -1.29 0.13
N SER A 23 -25.17 -1.74 -0.34
CA SER A 23 -26.38 -0.91 -0.41
C SER A 23 -27.17 -0.78 0.90
N GLN A 24 -27.06 -1.77 1.82
CA GLN A 24 -27.87 -1.83 3.05
C GLN A 24 -27.09 -1.54 4.33
N ALA A 25 -25.76 -1.66 4.32
CA ALA A 25 -24.92 -1.43 5.48
C ALA A 25 -24.52 0.06 5.57
N ARG A 26 -25.53 0.95 5.65
CA ARG A 26 -25.35 2.42 5.57
C ARG A 26 -24.58 3.05 6.75
N SER A 27 -24.42 2.29 7.84
CA SER A 27 -23.66 2.71 9.02
C SER A 27 -22.31 2.02 9.12
N LEU A 28 -21.93 1.18 8.14
CA LEU A 28 -20.70 0.42 8.19
C LEU A 28 -19.50 1.35 8.01
N ARG A 29 -18.66 1.44 9.03
CA ARG A 29 -17.47 2.31 9.08
C ARG A 29 -16.19 1.53 8.87
N ILE A 30 -16.09 0.32 9.43
CA ILE A 30 -14.91 -0.53 9.32
C ILE A 30 -15.28 -1.82 8.61
N LEU A 31 -14.58 -2.11 7.52
CA LEU A 31 -14.68 -3.37 6.80
C LEU A 31 -13.31 -4.07 6.81
N VAL A 32 -13.29 -5.31 7.28
CA VAL A 32 -12.12 -6.19 7.21
C VAL A 32 -12.46 -7.33 6.26
N VAL A 33 -11.61 -7.58 5.27
CA VAL A 33 -11.77 -8.65 4.29
C VAL A 33 -10.49 -9.46 4.25
N ASP A 34 -10.52 -10.66 4.83
CA ASP A 34 -9.34 -11.51 4.98
C ASP A 34 -9.51 -12.86 4.27
N ASN A 35 -8.54 -13.24 3.47
CA ASN A 35 -8.48 -14.56 2.84
C ASN A 35 -9.77 -14.97 2.10
N VAL A 36 -10.37 -14.03 1.36
CA VAL A 36 -11.50 -14.27 0.46
C VAL A 36 -10.96 -14.66 -0.91
N LYS A 37 -10.76 -15.97 -1.10
CA LYS A 37 -9.87 -16.53 -2.13
C LYS A 37 -10.17 -16.12 -3.56
N ASN A 38 -11.44 -15.83 -3.89
CA ASN A 38 -11.86 -15.52 -5.25
C ASN A 38 -12.29 -14.07 -5.46
N LEU A 39 -12.13 -13.22 -4.45
CA LEU A 39 -12.60 -11.84 -4.53
C LEU A 39 -11.77 -11.05 -5.54
N ILE A 40 -12.43 -10.46 -6.54
CA ILE A 40 -11.77 -9.69 -7.60
C ILE A 40 -11.84 -8.18 -7.33
N SER A 41 -12.95 -7.70 -6.78
CA SER A 41 -13.14 -6.27 -6.47
C SER A 41 -13.85 -6.03 -5.13
N ILE A 42 -13.60 -4.85 -4.56
CA ILE A 42 -14.37 -4.28 -3.47
C ILE A 42 -14.83 -2.90 -3.90
N ASP A 43 -16.14 -2.71 -3.99
CA ASP A 43 -16.72 -1.47 -4.49
C ASP A 43 -18.10 -1.16 -3.89
N GLY A 44 -18.51 0.12 -4.00
CA GLY A 44 -19.86 0.58 -3.73
C GLY A 44 -20.20 0.91 -2.26
N PHE A 45 -19.25 0.83 -1.34
CA PHE A 45 -19.51 1.14 0.08
C PHE A 45 -19.44 2.65 0.36
N CYS A 46 -20.59 3.30 0.41
CA CYS A 46 -20.70 4.74 0.66
C CYS A 46 -20.35 5.18 2.10
N SER A 47 -20.30 4.27 3.07
CA SER A 47 -20.15 4.58 4.50
C SER A 47 -18.80 4.18 5.09
N VAL A 48 -18.06 3.27 4.42
CA VAL A 48 -16.81 2.72 4.93
C VAL A 48 -15.76 3.82 5.00
N VAL A 49 -15.16 3.96 6.18
CA VAL A 49 -14.10 4.91 6.50
C VAL A 49 -12.74 4.20 6.56
N GLN A 50 -12.71 2.96 7.04
CA GLN A 50 -11.50 2.15 7.16
C GLN A 50 -11.71 0.79 6.48
N LEU A 51 -10.79 0.45 5.57
CA LEU A 51 -10.77 -0.84 4.89
C LEU A 51 -9.46 -1.55 5.17
N HIS A 52 -9.55 -2.78 5.67
CA HIS A 52 -8.42 -3.68 5.82
C HIS A 52 -8.63 -4.87 4.88
N VAL A 53 -7.69 -5.10 3.98
CA VAL A 53 -7.72 -6.26 3.07
C VAL A 53 -6.45 -7.07 3.26
N SER A 54 -6.59 -8.35 3.58
CA SER A 54 -5.46 -9.23 3.81
C SER A 54 -5.60 -10.55 3.06
N SER A 55 -4.51 -11.05 2.50
CA SER A 55 -4.43 -12.38 1.88
C SER A 55 -5.47 -12.62 0.77
N ASN A 56 -5.92 -11.57 0.08
CA ASN A 56 -6.87 -11.66 -1.03
C ASN A 56 -6.10 -11.70 -2.36
N PHE A 57 -5.53 -12.86 -2.69
CA PHE A 57 -4.60 -13.04 -3.82
C PHE A 57 -5.19 -12.76 -5.21
N LYS A 58 -6.52 -12.75 -5.36
CA LYS A 58 -7.21 -12.41 -6.62
C LYS A 58 -7.75 -10.98 -6.65
N LEU A 59 -7.60 -10.21 -5.58
CA LEU A 59 -8.13 -8.86 -5.50
C LEU A 59 -7.33 -7.95 -6.44
N GLU A 60 -8.01 -7.40 -7.44
CA GLU A 60 -7.41 -6.55 -8.48
C GLU A 60 -7.81 -5.08 -8.31
N ARG A 61 -9.00 -4.82 -7.74
CA ARG A 61 -9.62 -3.49 -7.73
C ARG A 61 -10.26 -3.13 -6.39
N ILE A 62 -10.02 -1.90 -5.94
CA ILE A 62 -10.80 -1.23 -4.90
C ILE A 62 -11.27 0.11 -5.45
N SER A 63 -12.59 0.34 -5.45
CA SER A 63 -13.15 1.59 -5.99
C SER A 63 -14.45 2.02 -5.32
N ASP A 64 -14.91 3.24 -5.61
CA ASP A 64 -16.23 3.74 -5.15
C ASP A 64 -16.41 3.76 -3.62
N LEU A 65 -15.38 4.23 -2.92
CA LEU A 65 -15.38 4.37 -1.46
C LEU A 65 -15.21 5.86 -1.08
N PRO A 66 -16.28 6.68 -1.25
CA PRO A 66 -16.17 8.14 -1.17
C PRO A 66 -15.81 8.67 0.23
N LYS A 67 -16.03 7.87 1.28
CA LYS A 67 -15.74 8.25 2.68
C LYS A 67 -14.51 7.53 3.26
N MET A 68 -13.84 6.68 2.49
CA MET A 68 -12.70 5.92 2.99
C MET A 68 -11.51 6.85 3.22
N GLU A 69 -11.03 6.90 4.45
CA GLU A 69 -9.91 7.73 4.89
C GLU A 69 -8.63 6.90 5.09
N SER A 70 -8.78 5.61 5.42
CA SER A 70 -7.67 4.69 5.67
C SER A 70 -7.83 3.38 4.92
N LEU A 71 -6.76 2.95 4.27
CA LEU A 71 -6.67 1.66 3.57
C LEU A 71 -5.42 0.91 4.03
N THR A 72 -5.60 -0.30 4.55
CA THR A 72 -4.51 -1.23 4.83
C THR A 72 -4.62 -2.42 3.90
N VAL A 73 -3.55 -2.71 3.17
CA VAL A 73 -3.46 -3.82 2.23
C VAL A 73 -2.31 -4.72 2.67
N SER A 74 -2.58 -6.01 2.83
CA SER A 74 -1.55 -6.99 3.16
C SER A 74 -1.63 -8.22 2.27
N ARG A 75 -0.52 -8.63 1.65
CA ARG A 75 -0.45 -9.84 0.81
C ARG A 75 -1.58 -9.92 -0.25
N CYS A 76 -1.74 -8.85 -1.02
CA CYS A 76 -2.71 -8.75 -2.13
C CYS A 76 -1.97 -8.42 -3.45
N PRO A 77 -1.16 -9.35 -4.00
CA PRO A 77 -0.19 -9.06 -5.06
C PRO A 77 -0.79 -8.63 -6.40
N LYS A 78 -2.10 -8.87 -6.62
CA LYS A 78 -2.80 -8.47 -7.86
C LYS A 78 -3.45 -7.10 -7.79
N LEU A 79 -3.44 -6.43 -6.63
CA LEU A 79 -4.11 -5.14 -6.46
C LEU A 79 -3.38 -4.06 -7.26
N ASN A 80 -4.00 -3.59 -8.34
CA ASN A 80 -3.41 -2.57 -9.20
C ASN A 80 -4.42 -1.52 -9.70
N ILE A 81 -5.61 -1.47 -9.11
CA ILE A 81 -6.63 -0.47 -9.45
C ILE A 81 -7.20 0.13 -8.16
N LEU A 82 -6.89 1.40 -7.92
CA LEU A 82 -7.43 2.21 -6.82
C LEU A 82 -8.08 3.46 -7.42
N GLN A 83 -9.41 3.54 -7.40
CA GLN A 83 -10.13 4.61 -8.11
C GLN A 83 -11.30 5.16 -7.30
N ARG A 84 -11.60 6.45 -7.49
CA ARG A 84 -12.75 7.11 -6.84
C ARG A 84 -12.69 6.99 -5.30
N LEU A 85 -11.54 7.33 -4.74
CA LEU A 85 -11.23 7.33 -3.30
C LEU A 85 -10.96 8.75 -2.76
N PRO A 86 -11.85 9.74 -2.98
CA PRO A 86 -11.55 11.17 -2.77
C PRO A 86 -11.21 11.56 -1.32
N ALA A 87 -11.60 10.75 -0.34
CA ALA A 87 -11.35 11.00 1.08
C ALA A 87 -10.06 10.36 1.62
N LEU A 88 -9.37 9.53 0.83
CA LEU A 88 -8.24 8.73 1.29
C LEU A 88 -7.07 9.63 1.73
N GLN A 89 -6.62 9.43 2.97
CA GLN A 89 -5.58 10.25 3.62
C GLN A 89 -4.39 9.42 4.08
N SER A 90 -4.62 8.15 4.42
CA SER A 90 -3.60 7.22 4.86
C SER A 90 -3.71 5.89 4.14
N MET A 91 -2.57 5.31 3.78
CA MET A 91 -2.49 3.98 3.19
C MET A 91 -1.33 3.20 3.80
N GLU A 92 -1.54 1.91 4.02
CA GLU A 92 -0.51 0.99 4.47
C GLU A 92 -0.42 -0.21 3.51
N LEU A 93 0.79 -0.54 3.08
CA LEU A 93 1.12 -1.74 2.33
C LEU A 93 2.00 -2.64 3.20
N ASN A 94 1.63 -3.91 3.34
CA ASN A 94 2.44 -4.91 4.05
C ASN A 94 2.54 -6.20 3.23
N ASP A 95 3.72 -6.46 2.66
CA ASP A 95 3.96 -7.68 1.93
C ASP A 95 5.48 -7.95 1.83
N GLN A 96 5.93 -9.04 2.47
CA GLN A 96 7.33 -9.46 2.47
C GLN A 96 7.75 -10.07 1.14
N GLU A 97 6.81 -10.52 0.30
CA GLU A 97 7.08 -11.08 -1.02
C GLU A 97 6.97 -10.02 -2.13
N MET A 98 6.74 -8.75 -1.77
CA MET A 98 6.55 -7.68 -2.74
C MET A 98 7.88 -7.28 -3.39
N GLU A 99 8.01 -7.56 -4.68
CA GLU A 99 9.23 -7.24 -5.45
C GLU A 99 9.28 -5.79 -5.93
N ARG A 100 8.12 -5.17 -6.17
CA ARG A 100 7.95 -3.79 -6.65
C ARG A 100 6.69 -3.17 -6.08
N LEU A 101 6.67 -1.85 -5.95
CA LEU A 101 5.47 -1.14 -5.56
C LEU A 101 4.38 -1.26 -6.66
N PRO A 102 3.10 -1.36 -6.30
CA PRO A 102 2.00 -1.34 -7.26
C PRO A 102 2.00 -0.06 -8.11
N ASP A 103 1.70 -0.16 -9.41
CA ASP A 103 1.64 1.02 -10.28
C ASP A 103 0.47 1.94 -9.93
N CYS A 104 -0.60 1.40 -9.33
CA CYS A 104 -1.75 2.18 -8.86
C CYS A 104 -1.40 3.26 -7.83
N LEU A 105 -0.22 3.19 -7.19
CA LEU A 105 0.25 4.25 -6.31
C LEU A 105 0.37 5.59 -7.03
N ARG A 106 0.67 5.59 -8.35
CA ARG A 106 0.78 6.79 -9.18
C ARG A 106 -0.52 7.60 -9.26
N ASP A 107 -1.65 6.90 -9.20
CA ASP A 107 -2.99 7.45 -9.43
C ASP A 107 -3.73 7.75 -8.12
N LEU A 108 -3.02 7.72 -6.99
CA LEU A 108 -3.61 8.02 -5.69
C LEU A 108 -4.04 9.50 -5.60
N PRO A 109 -5.10 9.79 -4.82
CA PRO A 109 -5.62 11.14 -4.71
C PRO A 109 -4.59 12.06 -4.06
N ALA A 110 -4.53 13.32 -4.51
CA ALA A 110 -3.66 14.35 -3.94
C ALA A 110 -3.88 14.61 -2.43
N LYS A 111 -5.02 14.16 -1.88
CA LYS A 111 -5.33 14.24 -0.45
C LYS A 111 -4.57 13.22 0.39
N LEU A 112 -3.99 12.18 -0.22
CA LEU A 112 -3.19 11.18 0.49
C LEU A 112 -1.95 11.84 1.09
N ARG A 113 -1.83 11.76 2.41
CA ARG A 113 -0.72 12.38 3.16
C ARG A 113 0.31 11.37 3.60
N HIS A 114 -0.13 10.18 4.00
CA HIS A 114 0.72 9.19 4.62
C HIS A 114 0.65 7.88 3.85
N LEU A 115 1.81 7.38 3.44
CA LEU A 115 1.99 6.02 2.93
C LEU A 115 2.99 5.29 3.83
N ARG A 116 2.56 4.19 4.45
CA ARG A 116 3.43 3.25 5.14
C ARG A 116 3.65 2.02 4.27
N ILE A 117 4.89 1.58 4.16
CA ILE A 117 5.26 0.36 3.44
C ILE A 117 6.06 -0.53 4.39
N THR A 118 5.63 -1.76 4.57
CA THR A 118 6.42 -2.80 5.22
C THR A 118 6.71 -3.87 4.17
N CYS A 119 7.99 -4.09 3.86
CA CYS A 119 8.40 -4.96 2.75
C CYS A 119 9.76 -5.62 3.03
N ASN A 120 10.20 -6.49 2.12
CA ASN A 120 11.55 -7.05 2.17
C ASN A 120 12.64 -5.99 1.93
N LEU A 121 13.87 -6.36 2.28
CA LEU A 121 15.06 -5.51 2.15
C LEU A 121 15.37 -5.13 0.70
N ASP A 122 15.09 -5.99 -0.28
CA ASP A 122 15.39 -5.73 -1.69
C ASP A 122 14.54 -4.57 -2.22
N LEU A 123 13.22 -4.62 -2.02
CA LEU A 123 12.33 -3.53 -2.40
C LEU A 123 12.64 -2.26 -1.62
N LEU A 124 12.95 -2.37 -0.33
CA LEU A 124 13.34 -1.22 0.47
C LEU A 124 14.62 -0.56 -0.09
N THR A 125 15.59 -1.37 -0.52
CA THR A 125 16.81 -0.91 -1.18
C THR A 125 16.49 -0.22 -2.51
N LEU A 126 15.55 -0.75 -3.31
CA LEU A 126 15.08 -0.09 -4.53
C LEU A 126 14.46 1.29 -4.25
N ILE A 127 13.66 1.41 -3.20
CA ILE A 127 13.06 2.68 -2.77
C ILE A 127 14.15 3.67 -2.31
N SER A 128 15.16 3.17 -1.57
CA SER A 128 16.24 3.99 -1.00
C SER A 128 17.12 4.68 -2.04
N ARG A 129 17.21 4.13 -3.26
CA ARG A 129 17.92 4.75 -4.39
C ARG A 129 17.33 6.11 -4.78
N GLY A 130 16.07 6.37 -4.44
CA GLY A 130 15.47 7.69 -4.56
C GLY A 130 15.20 8.14 -6.00
N LYS A 131 15.37 9.45 -6.23
CA LYS A 131 14.96 10.16 -7.45
C LYS A 131 15.50 9.52 -8.74
N GLY A 132 14.65 9.48 -9.77
CA GLY A 132 14.98 8.91 -11.07
C GLY A 132 14.78 7.40 -11.18
N THR A 133 14.38 6.73 -10.10
CA THR A 133 14.05 5.29 -10.14
C THR A 133 12.56 5.04 -10.39
N PRO A 134 12.19 3.89 -11.00
CA PRO A 134 10.78 3.54 -11.22
C PRO A 134 9.94 3.48 -9.95
N GLU A 135 10.53 3.03 -8.83
CA GLU A 135 9.83 2.97 -7.54
C GLU A 135 9.57 4.37 -6.98
N TRP A 136 10.54 5.27 -7.10
CA TRP A 136 10.37 6.66 -6.65
C TRP A 136 9.27 7.41 -7.41
N GLU A 137 9.20 7.19 -8.73
CA GLU A 137 8.19 7.83 -9.58
C GLU A 137 6.75 7.48 -9.16
N LYS A 138 6.54 6.33 -8.51
CA LYS A 138 5.24 5.90 -7.99
C LYS A 138 4.82 6.62 -6.71
N ILE A 139 5.75 7.13 -5.91
CA ILE A 139 5.47 7.64 -4.55
C ILE A 139 5.86 9.11 -4.32
N LYS A 140 6.64 9.72 -5.23
CA LYS A 140 7.18 11.08 -5.06
C LYS A 140 6.13 12.18 -4.81
N HIS A 141 4.90 11.96 -5.25
CA HIS A 141 3.80 12.92 -5.11
C HIS A 141 3.13 12.87 -3.72
N ILE A 142 3.39 11.83 -2.92
CA ILE A 142 2.82 11.63 -1.59
C ILE A 142 3.56 12.49 -0.57
N GLN A 143 2.83 13.09 0.38
CA GLN A 143 3.42 14.06 1.31
C GLN A 143 4.46 13.42 2.24
N GLN A 144 4.15 12.25 2.80
CA GLN A 144 5.04 11.50 3.68
C GLN A 144 5.00 10.01 3.33
N VAL A 145 6.18 9.44 3.14
CA VAL A 145 6.35 8.00 2.90
C VAL A 145 7.29 7.43 3.97
N ASN A 146 6.85 6.37 4.64
CA ASN A 146 7.65 5.63 5.60
C ASN A 146 7.69 4.17 5.15
N ALA A 147 8.84 3.74 4.62
CA ALA A 147 9.08 2.36 4.25
C ALA A 147 10.05 1.72 5.26
N CYS A 148 9.79 0.49 5.68
CA CYS A 148 10.70 -0.25 6.54
C CYS A 148 10.64 -1.76 6.30
N THR A 149 11.68 -2.48 6.71
CA THR A 149 11.60 -3.94 6.84
C THR A 149 10.73 -4.32 8.03
N ASP A 150 10.13 -5.52 7.96
CA ASP A 150 9.60 -6.13 9.18
C ASP A 150 10.79 -6.48 10.09
N ALA A 151 10.64 -6.23 11.38
CA ALA A 151 11.65 -6.60 12.35
C ALA A 151 11.22 -7.95 12.92
N GLU A 152 11.64 -9.03 12.28
CA GLU A 152 11.25 -10.39 12.70
C GLU A 152 11.73 -10.68 14.13
N ASP A 153 12.88 -10.12 14.54
CA ASP A 153 13.51 -10.36 15.85
C ASP A 153 14.15 -9.06 16.43
N ASP A 154 14.33 -9.00 17.76
CA ASP A 154 15.06 -7.95 18.49
C ASP A 154 16.53 -7.77 18.06
N LYS A 155 17.07 -8.69 17.23
CA LYS A 155 18.46 -8.68 16.74
C LYS A 155 18.60 -8.09 15.34
N THR A 156 17.51 -7.89 14.62
CA THR A 156 17.54 -7.41 13.24
C THR A 156 17.37 -5.90 13.26
N ASP A 157 18.44 -5.17 12.97
CA ASP A 157 18.39 -3.71 12.85
C ASP A 157 17.35 -3.31 11.80
N LYS A 158 16.24 -2.72 12.25
CA LYS A 158 15.14 -2.27 11.39
C LYS A 158 15.68 -1.29 10.35
N ARG A 159 15.60 -1.66 9.07
CA ARG A 159 15.96 -0.77 7.96
C ARG A 159 14.77 0.10 7.59
N PHE A 160 15.03 1.35 7.23
CA PHE A 160 13.97 2.29 6.88
C PHE A 160 14.39 3.30 5.81
N VAL A 161 13.38 3.81 5.11
CA VAL A 161 13.43 5.00 4.27
C VAL A 161 12.27 5.88 4.68
N PHE A 162 12.57 7.11 5.09
CA PHE A 162 11.58 8.12 5.40
C PHE A 162 11.73 9.29 4.44
N TYR A 163 10.65 9.63 3.73
CA TYR A 163 10.60 10.74 2.79
C TYR A 163 9.52 11.73 3.21
N LYS A 164 9.85 13.02 3.14
CA LYS A 164 8.93 14.13 3.32
C LYS A 164 9.02 15.09 2.14
N ARG A 165 7.90 15.25 1.43
CA ARG A 165 7.80 16.08 0.21
C ARG A 165 8.02 17.56 0.48
N ASP A 166 7.47 18.09 1.56
CA ASP A 166 7.50 19.54 1.84
C ASP A 166 8.93 20.08 2.04
N SER A 167 9.82 19.25 2.58
CA SER A 167 11.24 19.55 2.76
C SER A 167 12.15 18.93 1.71
N ASP A 168 11.56 18.18 0.76
CA ASP A 168 12.29 17.35 -0.22
C ASP A 168 13.42 16.51 0.43
N SER A 169 13.17 16.03 1.65
CA SER A 169 14.16 15.37 2.49
C SER A 169 13.91 13.87 2.55
N THR A 170 14.98 13.09 2.42
CA THR A 170 14.98 11.64 2.57
C THR A 170 15.98 11.24 3.65
N GLU A 171 15.51 10.50 4.64
CA GLU A 171 16.31 9.91 5.71
C GLU A 171 16.30 8.38 5.54
N THR A 172 17.46 7.74 5.62
CA THR A 172 17.58 6.29 5.45
C THR A 172 18.81 5.77 6.20
N ASN A 173 18.72 4.54 6.70
CA ASN A 173 19.85 3.80 7.30
C ASN A 173 20.33 2.64 6.41
N ILE A 174 19.98 2.67 5.12
CA ILE A 174 20.42 1.69 4.12
C ILE A 174 21.73 2.20 3.52
N GLU A 175 22.78 1.39 3.62
CA GLU A 175 24.08 1.76 3.06
C GLU A 175 24.00 1.84 1.53
N PRO A 176 24.62 2.85 0.90
CA PRO A 176 24.79 2.87 -0.54
C PRO A 176 25.64 1.66 -0.94
N SER A 177 25.11 0.80 -1.80
CA SER A 177 25.90 -0.26 -2.43
C SER A 177 27.16 0.36 -3.06
N PRO A 178 28.37 -0.19 -2.83
CA PRO A 178 29.60 0.39 -3.35
C PRO A 178 29.50 0.43 -4.88
N SER A 179 29.54 1.64 -5.42
CA SER A 179 29.55 1.87 -6.85
C SER A 179 30.79 1.20 -7.42
N THR A 180 30.64 0.29 -8.38
CA THR A 180 31.76 -0.27 -9.13
C THR A 180 32.45 0.89 -9.83
N SER A 181 33.57 1.35 -9.27
CA SER A 181 34.43 2.36 -9.90
C SER A 181 34.79 1.88 -11.30
N GLN A 182 34.35 2.63 -12.32
CA GLN A 182 34.92 2.50 -13.65
C GLN A 182 36.41 2.81 -13.55
N VAL A 183 37.23 1.77 -13.69
CA VAL A 183 38.67 1.92 -13.90
C VAL A 183 38.85 2.50 -15.30
N GLY A 184 38.98 3.82 -15.37
CA GLY A 184 39.63 4.50 -16.49
C GLY A 184 41.14 4.41 -16.29
N VAL A 185 41.81 3.55 -17.06
CA VAL A 185 43.24 3.62 -17.38
C VAL A 185 43.31 3.18 -18.84
N GLY A 186 43.56 4.04 -19.81
CA GLY A 186 44.69 4.94 -19.92
C GLY A 186 45.49 4.43 -21.10
N ALA A 187 45.27 5.04 -22.27
CA ALA A 187 45.99 4.73 -23.50
C ALA A 187 47.49 5.03 -23.33
N GLN A 188 48.32 4.07 -23.72
CA GLN A 188 49.65 4.29 -24.28
C GLN A 188 49.81 3.38 -25.49
#